data_AF-A0A0Q4ETL0-F1
#
_entry.id   AF-A0A0Q4ETL0-F1
#
_cell.length_a   1.000
_cell.length_b   1.000
_cell.length_c   1.000
_cell.angle_alpha   90.00
_cell.angle_beta   90.00
_cell.angle_gamma   90.00
#
_symmetry.space_group_name_H-M   'P 1'
#
loop_
_entity.id
_entity.type
_entity.pdbx_description
1 polymer ?
#
loop_
_entity_poly.entity_id
_entity_poly.type
_entity_poly.pdbx_seq_one_letter_code
_entity_poly.pdbx_strand_id
1 'polypeptide(L)'
;MIESAVGSAQTRASLFAASATHGTCIDGRILTFSSMEVLVFVEQVLRDVPAYALRLKGQRLLELSRQLFRLEQVDTLAMRNARGRDEAEVRLEYRIGLTRGWPDGLELPGQPTHMAYGNPIRGQTLTRARSQVLEAEASEVFYERLVAHDYWVDYLKERYPDEFLALERDAARRHETVEDEYADREPGSDTEQRYNAAIIQLEVERGTARAQLLLTLSRKEVQAAGAAEAAHPRPESPQPGPSTRQ
;
A
#
# COMPACT_ATOMS: atom_id res chain seq x y z
N MET A 1 20.39 -0.82 -5.42
CA MET A 1 20.51 -1.16 -3.98
C MET A 1 21.68 -0.49 -3.25
N ILE A 2 22.95 -0.73 -3.64
CA ILE A 2 24.12 -0.22 -2.88
C ILE A 2 24.12 1.31 -2.77
N GLU A 3 23.85 2.02 -3.87
CA GLU A 3 23.78 3.49 -3.87
C GLU A 3 22.72 4.03 -2.91
N SER A 4 21.52 3.43 -2.88
CA SER A 4 20.46 3.79 -1.93
C SER A 4 20.85 3.51 -0.48
N ALA A 5 21.57 2.42 -0.22
CA ALA A 5 22.09 2.09 1.11
C ALA A 5 23.18 3.08 1.58
N VAL A 6 23.99 3.60 0.65
CA VAL A 6 24.96 4.66 0.94
C VAL A 6 24.24 5.98 1.23
N GLY A 7 23.22 6.31 0.43
CA GLY A 7 22.47 7.58 0.52
C GLY A 7 21.49 7.70 1.68
N SER A 8 21.17 6.63 2.40
CA SER A 8 20.20 6.66 3.52
C SER A 8 20.53 5.65 4.63
N ALA A 9 20.72 6.14 5.86
CA ALA A 9 20.96 5.30 7.03
C ALA A 9 19.76 4.42 7.38
N GLN A 10 18.54 4.94 7.20
CA GLN A 10 17.31 4.20 7.42
C GLN A 10 17.18 3.05 6.41
N THR A 11 17.37 3.33 5.12
CA THR A 11 17.34 2.31 4.06
C THR A 11 18.39 1.23 4.31
N ARG A 12 19.59 1.62 4.71
CA ARG A 12 20.65 0.67 5.09
C ARG A 12 20.24 -0.24 6.24
N ALA A 13 19.64 0.30 7.29
CA ALA A 13 19.16 -0.50 8.42
C ALA A 13 18.07 -1.49 7.99
N SER A 14 17.10 -1.05 7.17
CA SER A 14 16.05 -1.91 6.63
C SER A 14 16.61 -3.03 5.75
N LEU A 15 17.62 -2.74 4.92
CA LEU A 15 18.30 -3.75 4.10
C LEU A 15 19.06 -4.78 4.96
N PHE A 16 19.75 -4.34 6.02
CA PHE A 16 20.40 -5.26 6.95
C PHE A 16 19.39 -6.17 7.66
N ALA A 17 18.28 -5.61 8.14
CA ALA A 17 17.22 -6.41 8.74
C ALA A 17 16.63 -7.44 7.76
N ALA A 18 16.35 -7.03 6.52
CA ALA A 18 15.86 -7.93 5.47
C ALA A 18 16.87 -9.06 5.17
N SER A 19 18.17 -8.78 5.19
CA SER A 19 19.22 -9.77 4.91
C SER A 19 19.30 -10.89 5.94
N ALA A 20 18.86 -10.65 7.17
CA ALA A 20 18.92 -11.60 8.27
C ALA A 20 17.81 -12.67 8.23
N THR A 21 16.81 -12.51 7.36
CA THR A 21 15.62 -13.39 7.29
C THR A 21 15.69 -14.41 6.15
N HIS A 22 16.89 -14.77 5.70
CA HIS A 22 17.03 -15.67 4.57
C HIS A 22 16.56 -17.10 4.92
N GLY A 23 15.72 -17.68 4.06
CA GLY A 23 15.59 -19.13 3.98
C GLY A 23 16.94 -19.74 3.58
N THR A 24 17.22 -20.98 3.98
CA THR A 24 18.43 -21.70 3.55
C THR A 24 18.34 -22.19 2.10
N CYS A 25 17.16 -22.15 1.49
CA CYS A 25 16.93 -22.53 0.09
C CYS A 25 17.34 -21.41 -0.90
N ILE A 26 17.73 -21.82 -2.11
CA ILE A 26 18.20 -20.90 -3.17
C ILE A 26 17.09 -19.91 -3.55
N ASP A 27 15.86 -20.38 -3.77
CA ASP A 27 14.72 -19.53 -4.13
C ASP A 27 14.31 -18.58 -2.98
N GLY A 28 14.48 -19.01 -1.73
CA GLY A 28 14.32 -18.14 -0.57
C GLY A 28 15.29 -16.95 -0.60
N ARG A 29 16.54 -17.17 -1.02
CA ARG A 29 17.52 -16.08 -1.19
C ARG A 29 17.14 -15.14 -2.33
N ILE A 30 16.61 -15.66 -3.45
CA ILE A 30 16.11 -14.82 -4.55
C ILE A 30 14.97 -13.91 -4.05
N LEU A 31 14.03 -14.45 -3.27
CA LEU A 31 12.96 -13.66 -2.65
C LEU A 31 13.48 -12.60 -1.67
N THR A 32 14.54 -12.90 -0.91
CA THR A 32 15.19 -11.91 -0.04
C THR A 32 15.74 -10.74 -0.85
N PHE A 33 16.47 -11.00 -1.93
CA PHE A 33 16.97 -9.94 -2.81
C PHE A 33 15.84 -9.14 -3.47
N SER A 34 14.80 -9.83 -3.97
CA SER A 34 13.60 -9.20 -4.51
C SER A 34 12.95 -8.25 -3.49
N SER A 35 12.82 -8.68 -2.23
CA SER A 35 12.25 -7.86 -1.17
C SER A 35 13.09 -6.61 -0.86
N MET A 36 14.42 -6.73 -0.92
CA MET A 36 15.32 -5.58 -0.80
C MET A 36 15.18 -4.60 -1.96
N GLU A 37 15.03 -5.09 -3.20
CA GLU A 37 14.79 -4.24 -4.36
C GLU A 37 13.45 -3.51 -4.26
N VAL A 38 12.41 -4.14 -3.69
CA VAL A 38 11.14 -3.46 -3.38
C VAL A 38 11.36 -2.32 -2.39
N LEU A 39 12.13 -2.52 -1.32
CA LEU A 39 12.43 -1.46 -0.35
C LEU A 39 13.15 -0.27 -0.99
N VAL A 40 14.12 -0.54 -1.87
CA VAL A 40 14.83 0.49 -2.64
C VAL A 40 13.88 1.22 -3.58
N PHE A 41 13.03 0.50 -4.30
CA PHE A 41 12.04 1.07 -5.20
C PHE A 41 11.10 2.03 -4.46
N VAL A 42 10.57 1.61 -3.31
CA VAL A 42 9.68 2.45 -2.48
C VAL A 42 10.39 3.74 -2.08
N GLU A 43 11.63 3.64 -1.60
CA GLU A 43 12.40 4.81 -1.18
C GLU A 43 12.65 5.80 -2.33
N GLN A 44 13.01 5.28 -3.51
CA GLN A 44 13.23 6.10 -4.70
C GLN A 44 11.95 6.81 -5.14
N VAL A 45 10.82 6.09 -5.22
CA VAL A 45 9.54 6.70 -5.58
C VAL A 45 9.17 7.81 -4.58
N LEU A 46 9.29 7.55 -3.28
CA LEU A 46 8.95 8.56 -2.25
C LEU A 46 9.87 9.77 -2.28
N ARG A 47 11.15 9.60 -2.63
CA ARG A 47 12.12 10.69 -2.81
C ARG A 47 11.79 11.56 -4.02
N ASP A 48 11.36 10.94 -5.11
CA ASP A 48 11.12 11.61 -6.39
C ASP A 48 9.69 12.20 -6.52
N VAL A 49 8.83 11.97 -5.52
CA VAL A 49 7.48 12.55 -5.46
C VAL A 49 7.57 14.09 -5.40
N PRO A 50 6.90 14.82 -6.33
CA PRO A 50 6.96 16.27 -6.35
C PRO A 50 6.36 16.89 -5.07
N ALA A 51 7.10 17.82 -4.44
CA ALA A 51 6.63 18.49 -3.23
C ALA A 51 5.43 19.42 -3.48
N TYR A 52 5.44 20.21 -4.56
CA TYR A 52 4.49 21.31 -4.76
C TYR A 52 3.31 20.97 -5.68
N ALA A 53 3.40 19.89 -6.44
CA ALA A 53 2.36 19.49 -7.40
C ALA A 53 1.46 18.41 -6.79
N LEU A 54 0.58 18.80 -5.86
CA LEU A 54 -0.24 17.87 -5.06
C LEU A 54 -0.98 16.81 -5.89
N ARG A 55 -1.58 17.19 -7.02
CA ARG A 55 -2.27 16.23 -7.89
C ARG A 55 -1.31 15.16 -8.44
N LEU A 56 -0.13 15.56 -8.89
CA LEU A 56 0.88 14.63 -9.41
C LEU A 56 1.48 13.78 -8.27
N LYS A 57 1.68 14.38 -7.09
CA LYS A 57 2.06 13.67 -5.87
C LYS A 57 1.07 12.57 -5.53
N GLY A 58 -0.22 12.88 -5.46
CA GLY A 58 -1.28 11.89 -5.23
C GLY A 58 -1.28 10.76 -6.25
N GLN A 59 -1.10 11.09 -7.54
CA GLN A 59 -0.99 10.08 -8.60
C GLN A 59 0.20 9.13 -8.38
N ARG A 60 1.40 9.66 -8.11
CA ARG A 60 2.60 8.83 -7.89
C ARG A 60 2.49 7.95 -6.65
N LEU A 61 1.93 8.49 -5.56
CA LEU A 61 1.70 7.72 -4.34
C LEU A 61 0.65 6.63 -4.56
N LEU A 62 -0.40 6.91 -5.33
CA LEU A 62 -1.42 5.91 -5.67
C LEU A 62 -0.84 4.79 -6.55
N GLU A 63 -0.02 5.12 -7.56
CA GLU A 63 0.70 4.13 -8.37
C GLU A 63 1.55 3.20 -7.49
N LEU A 64 2.33 3.78 -6.57
CA LEU A 64 3.12 3.03 -5.60
C LEU A 64 2.24 2.11 -4.74
N SER A 65 1.14 2.62 -4.18
CA SER A 65 0.25 1.81 -3.34
C SER A 65 -0.39 0.67 -4.12
N ARG A 66 -0.80 0.88 -5.38
CA ARG A 66 -1.31 -0.20 -6.25
C ARG A 66 -0.25 -1.26 -6.51
N GLN A 67 0.98 -0.85 -6.80
CA GLN A 67 2.11 -1.78 -7.03
C GLN A 67 2.39 -2.65 -5.81
N LEU A 68 2.43 -2.07 -4.61
CA LEU A 68 2.67 -2.78 -3.36
C LEU A 68 1.50 -3.70 -2.98
N PHE A 69 0.26 -3.21 -3.13
CA PHE A 69 -0.94 -4.00 -2.88
C PHE A 69 -0.98 -5.24 -3.80
N ARG A 70 -0.75 -5.06 -5.10
CA ARG A 70 -0.71 -6.17 -6.05
C ARG A 70 0.35 -7.19 -5.68
N LEU A 71 1.54 -6.75 -5.26
CA LEU A 71 2.60 -7.65 -4.82
C LEU A 71 2.20 -8.47 -3.59
N GLU A 72 1.57 -7.85 -2.59
CA GLU A 72 1.03 -8.54 -1.41
C GLU A 72 -0.03 -9.58 -1.78
N GLN A 73 -0.95 -9.22 -2.68
CA GLN A 73 -2.01 -10.13 -3.12
C GLN A 73 -1.46 -11.29 -3.96
N VAL A 74 -0.44 -11.04 -4.79
CA VAL A 74 0.28 -12.08 -5.55
C VAL A 74 0.90 -13.11 -4.60
N ASP A 75 1.59 -12.66 -3.54
CA ASP A 75 2.14 -13.55 -2.52
C ASP A 75 1.05 -14.33 -1.78
N THR A 76 -0.04 -13.66 -1.40
CA THR A 76 -1.18 -14.31 -0.74
C THR A 76 -1.78 -15.40 -1.61
N LEU A 77 -1.95 -15.16 -2.92
CA LEU A 77 -2.42 -16.15 -3.87
C LEU A 77 -1.44 -17.31 -4.05
N ALA A 78 -0.14 -17.03 -4.10
CA ALA A 78 0.90 -18.04 -4.19
C ALA A 78 0.84 -18.99 -2.99
N MET A 79 0.80 -18.45 -1.77
CA MET A 79 0.73 -19.23 -0.53
C MET A 79 -0.53 -20.10 -0.48
N ARG A 80 -1.70 -19.55 -0.83
CA ARG A 80 -2.95 -20.32 -0.91
C ARG A 80 -2.89 -21.47 -1.91
N ASN A 81 -2.09 -21.33 -2.96
CA ASN A 81 -1.94 -22.32 -4.02
C ASN A 81 -0.73 -23.24 -3.86
N ALA A 82 0.09 -23.08 -2.81
CA ALA A 82 1.29 -23.87 -2.62
C ALA A 82 1.00 -25.37 -2.42
N ARG A 83 -0.11 -25.74 -1.77
CA ARG A 83 -0.62 -27.13 -1.65
C ARG A 83 0.47 -28.17 -1.29
N GLY A 84 1.36 -27.84 -0.36
CA GLY A 84 2.44 -28.72 0.09
C GLY A 84 3.72 -28.69 -0.77
N ARG A 85 3.77 -27.83 -1.80
CA ARG A 85 5.01 -27.47 -2.51
C ARG A 85 5.85 -26.49 -1.69
N ASP A 86 7.12 -26.35 -2.06
CA ASP A 86 8.00 -25.31 -1.51
C ASP A 86 7.40 -23.92 -1.75
N GLU A 87 7.20 -23.18 -0.67
CA GLU A 87 6.54 -21.87 -0.71
C GLU A 87 7.38 -20.83 -1.46
N ALA A 88 8.72 -20.92 -1.40
CA ALA A 88 9.59 -19.99 -2.07
C ALA A 88 9.52 -20.17 -3.58
N GLU A 89 9.54 -21.42 -4.06
CA GLU A 89 9.33 -21.75 -5.47
C GLU A 89 7.98 -21.20 -5.98
N VAL A 90 6.88 -21.52 -5.30
CA VAL A 90 5.53 -21.11 -5.74
C VAL A 90 5.38 -19.59 -5.74
N ARG A 91 5.94 -18.90 -4.75
CA ARG A 91 5.95 -17.42 -4.73
C ARG A 91 6.70 -16.86 -5.93
N LEU A 92 7.85 -17.43 -6.30
CA LEU A 92 8.59 -17.00 -7.49
C LEU A 92 7.82 -17.28 -8.80
N GLU A 93 7.14 -18.41 -8.92
CA GLU A 93 6.31 -18.71 -10.10
C GLU A 93 5.25 -17.63 -10.34
N TYR A 94 4.58 -17.20 -9.27
CA TYR A 94 3.54 -16.18 -9.31
C TYR A 94 4.12 -14.78 -9.52
N ARG A 95 5.14 -14.39 -8.73
CA ARG A 95 5.81 -13.10 -8.82
C ARG A 95 6.37 -12.82 -10.21
N ILE A 96 7.13 -13.77 -10.77
CA ILE A 96 7.72 -13.62 -12.10
C ILE A 96 6.64 -13.61 -13.19
N GLY A 97 5.62 -14.47 -13.06
CA GLY A 97 4.52 -14.54 -14.04
C GLY A 97 3.65 -13.29 -14.07
N LEU A 98 3.50 -12.61 -12.92
CA LEU A 98 2.62 -11.44 -12.76
C LEU A 98 3.37 -10.10 -12.72
N THR A 99 4.69 -10.09 -12.99
CA THR A 99 5.47 -8.84 -12.99
C THR A 99 4.86 -7.76 -13.89
N ARG A 100 4.34 -8.13 -15.06
CA ARG A 100 3.81 -7.21 -16.08
C ARG A 100 2.38 -7.58 -16.53
N GLY A 101 1.83 -6.76 -17.43
CA GLY A 101 0.53 -7.02 -18.08
C GLY A 101 -0.68 -6.57 -17.25
N TRP A 102 -0.48 -5.61 -16.36
CA TRP A 102 -1.55 -4.94 -15.63
C TRP A 102 -2.24 -3.89 -16.51
N PRO A 103 -3.56 -3.63 -16.34
CA PRO A 103 -4.32 -2.74 -17.24
C PRO A 103 -3.79 -1.30 -17.30
N ASP A 104 -3.22 -0.80 -16.21
CA ASP A 104 -2.62 0.54 -16.10
C ASP A 104 -1.15 0.58 -16.54
N GLY A 105 -0.60 -0.55 -17.00
CA GLY A 105 0.80 -0.67 -17.41
C GLY A 105 1.79 -0.61 -16.25
N LEU A 106 1.35 -0.60 -14.99
CA LEU A 106 2.26 -0.71 -13.85
C LEU A 106 2.90 -2.10 -13.82
N GLU A 107 4.10 -2.18 -13.25
CA GLU A 107 4.81 -3.44 -13.03
C GLU A 107 4.94 -3.71 -11.54
N LEU A 108 4.99 -4.99 -11.15
CA LEU A 108 5.35 -5.34 -9.78
C LEU A 108 6.81 -4.93 -9.52
N PRO A 109 7.09 -4.20 -8.43
CA PRO A 109 8.42 -3.66 -8.17
C PRO A 109 9.37 -4.75 -7.72
N GLY A 110 10.66 -4.64 -8.06
CA GLY A 110 11.72 -5.50 -7.53
C GLY A 110 11.58 -7.00 -7.84
N GLN A 111 10.88 -7.38 -8.91
CA GLN A 111 10.72 -8.80 -9.24
C GLN A 111 11.96 -9.39 -9.92
N PRO A 112 12.35 -10.61 -9.55
CA PRO A 112 13.44 -11.30 -10.21
C PRO A 112 13.07 -11.66 -11.65
N THR A 113 14.07 -11.84 -12.51
CA THR A 113 13.88 -12.26 -13.90
C THR A 113 13.93 -13.79 -14.07
N HIS A 114 14.48 -14.50 -13.08
CA HIS A 114 14.71 -15.95 -13.09
C HIS A 114 14.47 -16.54 -11.69
N MET A 115 14.21 -17.85 -11.63
CA MET A 115 14.18 -18.66 -10.41
C MET A 115 14.92 -19.97 -10.63
N ALA A 116 15.36 -20.63 -9.55
CA ALA A 116 16.16 -21.85 -9.66
C ALA A 116 15.30 -23.07 -10.02
N TYR A 117 14.10 -23.15 -9.45
CA TYR A 117 13.16 -24.25 -9.69
C TYR A 117 11.77 -23.73 -10.06
N GLY A 118 11.07 -24.49 -10.91
CA GLY A 118 9.73 -24.14 -11.38
C GLY A 118 9.69 -23.34 -12.68
N ASN A 119 8.49 -22.93 -13.11
CA ASN A 119 8.27 -22.09 -14.28
C ASN A 119 7.27 -20.97 -13.95
N PRO A 120 7.46 -19.74 -14.46
CA PRO A 120 6.51 -18.67 -14.20
C PRO A 120 5.11 -19.10 -14.61
N ILE A 121 4.09 -18.74 -13.82
CA ILE A 121 2.72 -19.08 -14.17
C ILE A 121 2.35 -18.47 -15.53
N ARG A 122 1.57 -19.19 -16.34
CA ARG A 122 1.17 -18.78 -17.70
C ARG A 122 -0.27 -19.19 -17.99
N GLY A 123 -0.79 -18.74 -19.14
CA GLY A 123 -2.09 -19.13 -19.66
C GLY A 123 -3.25 -18.79 -18.71
N GLN A 124 -4.12 -19.76 -18.48
CA GLN A 124 -5.32 -19.57 -17.64
C GLN A 124 -4.98 -19.28 -16.18
N THR A 125 -3.93 -19.89 -15.62
CA THR A 125 -3.52 -19.65 -14.23
C THR A 125 -3.11 -18.20 -14.01
N LEU A 126 -2.28 -17.66 -14.91
CA LEU A 126 -1.88 -16.24 -14.88
C LEU A 126 -3.07 -15.31 -15.05
N THR A 127 -3.96 -15.60 -16.00
CA THR A 127 -5.14 -14.77 -16.27
C THR A 127 -6.06 -14.73 -15.05
N ARG A 128 -6.35 -15.89 -14.44
CA ARG A 128 -7.17 -16.01 -13.23
C ARG A 128 -6.54 -15.30 -12.04
N ALA A 129 -5.25 -15.52 -11.80
CA ALA A 129 -4.54 -14.88 -10.69
C ALA A 129 -4.57 -13.35 -10.85
N ARG A 130 -4.34 -12.82 -12.06
CA ARG A 130 -4.44 -11.38 -12.33
C ARG A 130 -5.84 -10.84 -12.05
N SER A 131 -6.89 -11.53 -12.53
CA SER A 131 -8.27 -11.12 -12.26
C SER A 131 -8.58 -11.08 -10.76
N GLN A 132 -8.13 -12.06 -9.98
CA GLN A 132 -8.32 -12.09 -8.53
C GLN A 132 -7.62 -10.93 -7.81
N VAL A 133 -6.41 -10.56 -8.25
CA VAL A 133 -5.72 -9.39 -7.68
C VAL A 133 -6.45 -8.09 -8.01
N LEU A 134 -6.90 -7.93 -9.26
CA LEU A 134 -7.65 -6.75 -9.69
C LEU A 134 -9.00 -6.62 -8.97
N GLU A 135 -9.69 -7.73 -8.74
CA GLU A 135 -10.93 -7.76 -7.96
C GLU A 135 -10.69 -7.36 -6.50
N ALA A 136 -9.59 -7.85 -5.90
CA ALA A 136 -9.20 -7.43 -4.55
C ALA A 136 -8.84 -5.93 -4.49
N GLU A 137 -8.16 -5.41 -5.51
CA GLU A 137 -7.80 -3.98 -5.60
C GLU A 137 -9.03 -3.08 -5.75
N ALA A 138 -10.08 -3.58 -6.40
CA ALA A 138 -11.35 -2.86 -6.53
C ALA A 138 -12.22 -2.90 -5.26
N SER A 139 -11.81 -3.65 -4.23
CA SER A 139 -12.57 -3.83 -2.99
C SER A 139 -12.13 -2.89 -1.86
N GLU A 140 -12.87 -2.91 -0.74
CA GLU A 140 -12.55 -2.13 0.47
C GLU A 140 -11.16 -2.45 1.05
N VAL A 141 -10.66 -3.66 0.84
CA VAL A 141 -9.34 -4.11 1.33
C VAL A 141 -8.21 -3.22 0.77
N PHE A 142 -8.35 -2.71 -0.46
CA PHE A 142 -7.38 -1.78 -1.02
C PHE A 142 -7.36 -0.46 -0.26
N TYR A 143 -8.52 0.11 0.06
CA TYR A 143 -8.60 1.38 0.78
C TYR A 143 -8.10 1.23 2.21
N GLU A 144 -8.40 0.11 2.88
CA GLU A 144 -7.85 -0.21 4.20
C GLU A 144 -6.32 -0.28 4.18
N ARG A 145 -5.73 -0.94 3.17
CA ARG A 145 -4.27 -0.98 2.99
C ARG A 145 -3.71 0.40 2.66
N LEU A 146 -4.39 1.16 1.81
CA LEU A 146 -3.97 2.49 1.37
C LEU A 146 -3.87 3.48 2.54
N VAL A 147 -4.89 3.52 3.41
CA VAL A 147 -4.88 4.41 4.60
C VAL A 147 -3.96 3.94 5.72
N ALA A 148 -3.43 2.72 5.64
CA ALA A 148 -2.39 2.24 6.55
C ALA A 148 -0.98 2.74 6.19
N HIS A 149 -0.81 3.41 5.04
CA HIS A 149 0.47 3.99 4.63
C HIS A 149 0.59 5.46 5.06
N ASP A 150 1.60 5.77 5.88
CA ASP A 150 1.84 7.14 6.38
C ASP A 150 2.00 8.16 5.26
N TYR A 151 2.74 7.83 4.19
CA TYR A 151 2.93 8.72 3.04
C TYR A 151 1.61 9.14 2.40
N TRP A 152 0.60 8.26 2.41
CA TRP A 152 -0.71 8.52 1.85
C TRP A 152 -1.54 9.39 2.78
N VAL A 153 -1.54 9.05 4.08
CA VAL A 153 -2.20 9.85 5.11
C VAL A 153 -1.67 11.28 5.15
N ASP A 154 -0.36 11.46 5.05
CA ASP A 154 0.27 12.78 5.03
C ASP A 154 -0.05 13.56 3.77
N TYR A 155 -0.10 12.90 2.61
CA TYR A 155 -0.62 13.51 1.39
C TYR A 155 -2.06 13.99 1.56
N LEU A 156 -2.94 13.19 2.15
CA LEU A 156 -4.34 13.58 2.37
C LEU A 156 -4.45 14.78 3.30
N LYS A 157 -3.67 14.85 4.38
CA LYS A 157 -3.64 16.02 5.28
C LYS A 157 -3.20 17.29 4.55
N GLU A 158 -2.20 17.18 3.69
CA GLU A 158 -1.71 18.31 2.90
C GLU A 158 -2.70 18.75 1.81
N ARG A 159 -3.41 17.79 1.21
CA ARG A 159 -4.39 18.04 0.14
C ARG A 159 -5.73 18.57 0.65
N TYR A 160 -6.14 18.15 1.84
CA TYR A 160 -7.45 18.39 2.43
C TYR A 160 -7.37 18.95 3.86
N PRO A 161 -6.62 20.06 4.08
CA PRO A 161 -6.38 20.56 5.43
C PRO A 161 -7.68 21.01 6.12
N ASP A 162 -8.63 21.57 5.36
CA ASP A 162 -9.90 22.06 5.90
C ASP A 162 -10.76 20.93 6.46
N GLU A 163 -10.78 19.76 5.80
CA GLU A 163 -11.52 18.59 6.26
C GLU A 163 -10.96 18.02 7.57
N PHE A 164 -9.63 18.01 7.74
CA PHE A 164 -9.00 17.61 9.01
C PHE A 164 -9.23 18.65 10.11
N LEU A 165 -9.11 19.94 9.81
CA LEU A 165 -9.39 21.02 10.77
C LEU A 165 -10.85 21.00 11.23
N ALA A 166 -11.80 20.70 10.32
CA ALA A 166 -13.21 20.54 10.68
C ALA A 166 -13.42 19.38 11.66
N LEU A 167 -12.75 18.24 11.43
CA LEU A 167 -12.79 17.09 12.33
C LEU A 167 -12.21 17.42 13.71
N GLU A 168 -11.09 18.14 13.77
CA GLU A 168 -10.46 18.57 15.02
C GLU A 168 -11.35 19.53 15.81
N ARG A 169 -12.01 20.49 15.14
CA ARG A 169 -12.96 21.41 15.77
C ARG A 169 -14.18 20.69 16.34
N ASP A 170 -14.72 19.70 15.63
CA ASP A 170 -15.83 18.88 16.14
C ASP A 170 -15.40 18.09 17.38
N ALA A 171 -14.22 17.48 17.35
CA ALA A 171 -13.67 16.74 18.48
C ALA A 171 -13.46 17.65 19.71
N ALA A 172 -12.91 18.85 19.52
CA ALA A 172 -12.71 19.82 20.60
C ALA A 172 -14.03 20.24 21.24
N ARG A 173 -15.05 20.56 20.43
CA ARG A 173 -16.39 20.91 20.92
C ARG A 173 -17.04 19.78 21.72
N ARG A 174 -16.95 18.53 21.25
CA ARG A 174 -17.49 17.38 21.99
C ARG A 174 -16.76 17.15 23.30
N HIS A 175 -15.44 17.35 23.32
CA HIS A 175 -14.65 17.26 24.55
C HIS A 175 -15.07 18.35 25.56
N GLU A 176 -15.25 19.59 25.12
CA GLU A 176 -15.76 20.69 25.95
C GLU A 176 -17.15 20.37 26.52
N THR A 177 -18.04 19.77 25.72
CA THR A 177 -19.36 19.33 26.20
C THR A 177 -19.27 18.29 27.31
N VAL A 178 -18.35 17.32 27.21
CA VAL A 178 -18.14 16.33 28.27
C VAL A 178 -17.55 16.97 29.52
N GLU A 179 -16.60 17.90 29.38
CA GLU A 179 -16.05 18.62 30.54
C GLU A 179 -17.11 19.45 31.26
N ASP A 180 -17.99 20.14 30.51
CA ASP A 180 -19.10 20.90 31.08
C ASP A 180 -20.15 20.01 31.77
N GLU A 181 -20.49 18.85 31.17
CA GLU A 181 -21.44 17.88 31.73
C GLU A 181 -20.96 17.31 33.08
N TYR A 182 -19.65 17.12 33.22
CA TYR A 182 -19.01 16.54 34.41
C TYR A 182 -18.13 17.56 35.16
N ALA A 183 -18.53 18.84 35.16
CA ALA A 183 -17.77 19.92 35.81
C ALA A 183 -17.65 19.73 37.33
N ASP A 184 -18.70 19.21 37.98
CA ASP A 184 -18.78 18.99 39.43
C ASP A 184 -18.32 17.57 39.86
N ARG A 185 -17.56 16.86 39.02
CA ARG A 185 -17.12 15.48 39.31
C ARG A 185 -16.26 15.40 40.57
N GLU A 186 -16.51 14.41 41.41
CA GLU A 186 -15.72 14.15 42.63
C GLU A 186 -14.73 12.99 42.43
N PRO A 187 -13.46 13.12 42.87
CA PRO A 187 -12.48 12.04 42.80
C PRO A 187 -12.92 10.78 43.56
N GLY A 188 -12.76 9.61 42.95
CA GLY A 188 -13.14 8.31 43.48
C GLY A 188 -14.64 8.01 43.44
N SER A 189 -15.46 8.90 42.85
CA SER A 189 -16.92 8.76 42.81
C SER A 189 -17.42 8.07 41.53
N ASP A 190 -18.70 7.71 41.54
CA ASP A 190 -19.43 7.24 40.35
C ASP A 190 -19.46 8.30 39.23
N THR A 191 -19.43 9.59 39.57
CA THR A 191 -19.38 10.69 38.58
C THR A 191 -18.05 10.75 37.83
N GLU A 192 -16.92 10.49 38.51
CA GLU A 192 -15.61 10.37 37.86
C GLU A 192 -15.53 9.12 36.97
N GLN A 193 -16.12 8.01 37.39
CA GLN A 193 -16.18 6.80 36.56
C GLN A 193 -16.96 7.02 35.26
N ARG A 194 -18.10 7.72 35.32
CA ARG A 194 -18.88 8.09 34.13
C ARG A 194 -18.15 9.07 33.22
N TYR A 195 -17.48 10.08 33.79
CA TYR A 195 -16.62 10.98 33.03
C TYR A 195 -15.52 10.20 32.28
N ASN A 196 -14.79 9.32 32.96
CA ASN A 196 -13.75 8.51 32.34
C ASN A 196 -14.30 7.62 31.21
N ALA A 197 -15.48 7.03 31.41
CA ALA A 197 -16.16 6.26 30.36
C ALA A 197 -16.55 7.14 29.16
N ALA A 198 -17.04 8.36 29.40
CA ALA A 198 -17.39 9.32 28.35
C ALA A 198 -16.16 9.77 27.55
N ILE A 199 -15.01 10.02 28.21
CA ILE A 199 -13.75 10.35 27.55
C ILE A 199 -13.26 9.18 26.68
N ILE A 200 -13.26 7.94 27.20
CA ILE A 200 -12.89 6.74 26.43
C ILE A 200 -13.79 6.59 25.19
N GLN A 201 -15.09 6.77 25.36
CA GLN A 201 -16.05 6.71 24.25
C GLN A 201 -15.75 7.78 23.19
N LEU A 202 -15.46 9.02 23.62
CA LEU A 202 -15.09 10.11 22.71
C LEU A 202 -13.79 9.81 21.94
N GLU A 203 -12.80 9.17 22.57
CA GLU A 203 -11.57 8.76 21.90
C GLU A 203 -11.82 7.70 20.81
N VAL A 204 -12.68 6.72 21.10
CA VAL A 204 -13.11 5.71 20.12
C VAL A 204 -13.83 6.37 18.94
N GLU A 205 -14.80 7.23 19.22
CA GLU A 205 -15.54 7.97 18.19
C GLU A 205 -14.63 8.82 17.31
N ARG A 206 -13.67 9.53 17.92
CA ARG A 206 -12.67 10.32 17.19
C ARG A 206 -11.82 9.43 16.27
N GLY A 207 -11.41 8.26 16.77
CA GLY A 207 -10.68 7.27 15.97
C GLY A 207 -11.49 6.79 14.77
N THR A 208 -12.76 6.43 14.98
CA THR A 208 -13.67 6.01 13.91
C THR A 208 -13.92 7.11 12.89
N ALA A 209 -14.21 8.34 13.33
CA ALA A 209 -14.46 9.48 12.45
C ALA A 209 -13.22 9.81 11.59
N ARG A 210 -12.02 9.74 12.18
CA ARG A 210 -10.76 9.91 11.45
C ARG A 210 -10.57 8.82 10.39
N ALA A 211 -10.81 7.56 10.73
CA ALA A 211 -10.70 6.45 9.79
C ALA A 211 -11.69 6.61 8.61
N GLN A 212 -12.93 7.00 8.91
CA GLN A 212 -13.96 7.27 7.89
C GLN A 212 -13.57 8.44 6.97
N LEU A 213 -13.01 9.52 7.52
CA LEU A 213 -12.51 10.64 6.73
C LEU A 213 -11.41 10.19 5.77
N LEU A 214 -10.41 9.45 6.27
CA LEU A 214 -9.31 8.92 5.45
C LEU A 214 -9.83 8.04 4.31
N LEU A 215 -10.74 7.11 4.58
CA LEU A 215 -11.34 6.25 3.56
C LEU A 215 -12.12 7.06 2.53
N THR A 216 -12.89 8.06 2.97
CA THR A 216 -13.69 8.91 2.08
C THR A 216 -12.80 9.73 1.14
N LEU A 217 -11.78 10.40 1.67
CA LEU A 217 -10.83 11.18 0.88
C LEU A 217 -10.02 10.27 -0.06
N SER A 218 -9.67 9.07 0.38
CA SER A 218 -8.98 8.09 -0.46
C SER A 218 -9.83 7.67 -1.66
N ARG A 219 -11.12 7.34 -1.46
CA ARG A 219 -12.03 7.03 -2.56
C ARG A 219 -12.16 8.19 -3.54
N LYS A 220 -12.24 9.43 -3.05
CA LYS A 220 -12.28 10.65 -3.87
C LYS A 220 -11.03 10.78 -4.76
N GLU A 221 -9.84 10.58 -4.20
CA GLU A 221 -8.58 10.63 -4.96
C GLU A 221 -8.49 9.52 -6.01
N VAL A 222 -8.86 8.28 -5.67
CA VAL A 222 -8.85 7.15 -6.60
C VAL A 222 -9.82 7.37 -7.76
N GLN A 223 -11.02 7.87 -7.49
CA GLN A 223 -12.01 8.21 -8.53
C GLN A 223 -11.50 9.33 -9.45
N ALA A 224 -10.88 10.37 -8.87
CA ALA A 224 -10.31 11.48 -9.64
C ALA A 224 -9.14 11.02 -10.53
N ALA A 225 -8.31 10.08 -10.04
CA ALA A 225 -7.24 9.47 -10.83
C ALA A 225 -7.79 8.62 -11.98
N GLY A 226 -8.78 7.75 -11.71
CA GLY A 226 -9.42 6.92 -12.74
C GLY A 226 -10.09 7.74 -13.85
N ALA A 227 -10.75 8.85 -13.51
CA ALA A 227 -11.32 9.77 -14.50
C ALA A 227 -10.23 10.43 -15.36
N ALA A 228 -9.07 10.76 -14.78
CA ALA A 228 -7.94 11.32 -15.52
C ALA A 228 -7.27 10.30 -16.45
N GLU A 229 -7.15 9.04 -16.02
CA GLU A 229 -6.63 7.93 -16.83
C GLU A 229 -7.55 7.61 -18.01
N ALA A 230 -8.86 7.61 -17.80
CA ALA A 230 -9.84 7.44 -18.88
C ALA A 230 -9.77 8.56 -19.92
N ALA A 231 -9.45 9.79 -19.50
CA ALA A 231 -9.29 10.93 -20.40
C ALA A 231 -7.96 10.92 -21.17
N HIS A 232 -6.91 10.29 -20.64
CA HIS A 232 -5.57 10.23 -21.24
C HIS A 232 -4.99 8.82 -21.10
N PRO A 233 -5.43 7.85 -21.94
CA PRO A 233 -4.91 6.49 -21.89
C PRO A 233 -3.41 6.49 -22.22
N ARG A 234 -2.62 5.74 -21.44
CA ARG A 234 -1.19 5.55 -21.75
C ARG A 234 -1.05 4.82 -23.09
N PRO A 235 -0.07 5.20 -23.93
CA PRO A 235 0.19 4.46 -25.16
C PRO A 235 0.56 3.01 -24.82
N GLU A 236 -0.04 2.05 -25.52
CA GLU A 236 0.34 0.64 -25.41
C GLU A 236 1.83 0.47 -25.73
N SER A 237 2.54 -0.31 -24.92
CA SER A 237 3.92 -0.70 -25.20
C SER A 237 4.01 -1.25 -26.63
N PRO A 238 4.99 -0.81 -27.45
CA PRO A 238 5.07 -1.25 -28.84
C PRO A 238 5.19 -2.77 -28.90
N GLN A 239 4.27 -3.42 -29.62
CA GLN A 239 4.36 -4.84 -29.91
C GLN A 239 5.69 -5.12 -30.63
N PRO A 240 6.45 -6.15 -30.23
CA PRO A 240 7.64 -6.54 -30.98
C PRO A 240 7.21 -6.95 -32.40
N GLY A 241 7.65 -6.17 -33.39
CA GLY A 241 7.35 -6.40 -34.80
C GLY A 241 7.81 -7.80 -35.24
N PRO A 242 7.14 -8.41 -36.25
CA PRO A 242 7.48 -9.74 -36.71
C PRO A 242 8.90 -9.75 -37.24
N SER A 243 9.76 -10.56 -36.61
CA SER A 243 11.13 -10.78 -37.04
C SER A 243 11.11 -11.55 -38.36
N THR A 244 11.19 -10.84 -39.49
CA THR A 244 11.46 -11.44 -40.79
C THR A 244 12.91 -11.92 -40.80
N ARG A 245 13.09 -13.25 -40.77
CA ARG A 245 14.37 -13.87 -41.13
C ARG A 245 14.58 -13.68 -42.63
N GLN A 246 15.70 -13.06 -43.00
CA GLN A 246 16.39 -13.29 -44.28
C GLN A 246 17.64 -14.12 -44.00
#